data_AF-A0A1Q7RPF6-F1
#
_entry.id   AF-A0A1Q7RPF6-F1
#
_cell.length_a   1.000
_cell.length_b   1.000
_cell.length_c   1.000
_cell.angle_alpha   90.00
_cell.angle_beta   90.00
_cell.angle_gamma   90.00
#
_symmetry.space_group_name_H-M   'P 1'
#
loop_
_entity.id
_entity.type
_entity.pdbx_description
1 polymer ?
#
loop_
_entity_poly.entity_id
_entity_poly.type
_entity_poly.pdbx_seq_one_letter_code
_entity_poly.pdbx_strand_id
1 'polypeptide(L)'
;MNAVARAVPWKVKRWLRRIQAAYVRTVHPFSPSDLQAALRQFGIATGDVLMVHSSFDAFQGFRGSPADVIAALEAVVAPEGALIMPTLPFTGSAVEYASQDPIFDAESTPSQMGLITEAFRRSPGVLRSWHPTHSVAIWGKRAEELVSDHHLARTPCGPDTPYGRLMDLRGKILFLGVPASTMTFFHFVEEALEPQTRVPVFAPGEYALRVRTATGEIRVAKMRLFALRLAGHRDGAPLIAELKRRGWWRKRRIGRLQMILLEAHDVYEAASDLARRGVLCYDFC
;
A
#
# COMPACT_ATOMS: atom_id res chain seq x y z
N MET A 1 25.26 17.85 33.07
CA MET A 1 25.19 16.39 32.87
C MET A 1 24.50 16.11 31.54
N ASN A 2 25.24 16.11 30.43
CA ASN A 2 24.71 15.79 29.10
C ASN A 2 25.32 14.46 28.63
N ALA A 3 24.53 13.39 28.71
CA ALA A 3 24.88 12.12 28.11
C ALA A 3 24.58 12.20 26.61
N VAL A 4 25.59 12.56 25.82
CA VAL A 4 25.57 12.37 24.37
C VAL A 4 25.49 10.86 24.12
N ALA A 5 24.32 10.37 23.71
CA ALA A 5 24.14 8.99 23.29
C ALA A 5 25.10 8.73 22.11
N ARG A 6 26.20 8.02 22.37
CA ARG A 6 27.14 7.60 21.32
C ARG A 6 26.39 6.73 20.31
N ALA A 7 26.17 7.27 19.11
CA ALA A 7 25.56 6.53 18.02
C ALA A 7 26.38 5.27 17.74
N VAL A 8 25.74 4.11 17.82
CA VAL A 8 26.38 2.81 17.58
C VAL A 8 26.91 2.78 16.14
N PRO A 9 28.20 2.44 15.92
CA PRO A 9 28.79 2.40 14.58
C PRO A 9 27.99 1.53 13.62
N TRP A 10 27.85 1.96 12.36
CA TRP A 10 27.00 1.27 11.37
C TRP A 10 27.35 -0.22 11.19
N LYS A 11 28.65 -0.57 11.29
CA LYS A 11 29.14 -1.95 11.21
C LYS A 11 28.61 -2.80 12.37
N VAL A 12 28.58 -2.24 13.59
CA VAL A 12 28.05 -2.89 14.79
C VAL A 12 26.54 -3.05 14.69
N LYS A 13 25.82 -2.01 14.24
CA LYS A 13 24.38 -2.08 13.98
C LYS A 13 24.03 -3.15 12.94
N ARG A 14 24.82 -3.27 11.86
CA ARG A 14 24.65 -4.30 10.82
C ARG A 14 24.91 -5.70 11.38
N TRP A 15 25.96 -5.87 12.18
CA TRP A 15 26.28 -7.15 12.81
C TRP A 15 25.21 -7.60 13.81
N LEU A 16 24.75 -6.69 14.68
CA LEU A 16 23.63 -6.95 15.60
C LEU A 16 22.35 -7.34 14.86
N ARG A 17 22.01 -6.66 13.76
CA ARG A 17 20.87 -7.03 12.90
C ARG A 17 21.03 -8.45 12.33
N ARG A 18 22.24 -8.84 11.91
CA ARG A 18 22.49 -10.20 11.40
C ARG A 18 22.33 -11.26 12.48
N ILE A 19 22.83 -11.00 13.70
CA ILE A 19 22.64 -11.91 14.84
C ILE A 19 21.16 -12.00 15.21
N GLN A 20 20.47 -10.87 15.30
CA GLN A 20 19.04 -10.84 15.57
C GLN A 20 18.27 -11.64 14.51
N ALA A 21 18.55 -11.43 13.22
CA ALA A 21 17.91 -12.16 12.13
C ALA A 21 18.23 -13.66 12.20
N ALA A 22 19.47 -14.05 12.50
CA ALA A 22 19.87 -15.44 12.68
C ALA A 22 19.15 -16.11 13.85
N TYR A 23 19.08 -15.43 15.01
CA TYR A 23 18.34 -15.90 16.18
C TYR A 23 16.85 -16.07 15.89
N VAL A 24 16.23 -15.12 15.19
CA VAL A 24 14.80 -15.24 14.83
C VAL A 24 14.58 -16.40 13.87
N ARG A 25 15.50 -16.62 12.93
CA ARG A 25 15.43 -17.73 11.97
C ARG A 25 15.59 -19.11 12.61
N THR A 26 16.24 -19.19 13.77
CA THR A 26 16.35 -20.43 14.53
C THR A 26 15.21 -20.60 15.53
N VAL A 27 14.81 -19.54 16.25
CA VAL A 27 13.86 -19.63 17.38
C VAL A 27 12.40 -19.39 16.97
N HIS A 28 12.15 -18.57 15.93
CA HIS A 28 10.82 -18.30 15.42
C HIS A 28 10.72 -18.47 13.89
N PRO A 29 11.14 -19.64 13.35
CA PRO A 29 11.00 -19.89 11.92
C PRO A 29 9.52 -20.03 11.54
N PHE A 30 9.20 -19.64 10.31
CA PHE A 30 7.94 -20.01 9.67
C PHE A 30 8.17 -20.20 8.17
N SER A 31 7.39 -21.10 7.57
CA SER A 31 7.46 -21.52 6.18
C SER A 31 6.38 -20.84 5.32
N PRO A 32 6.42 -20.98 3.99
CA PRO A 32 5.34 -20.53 3.12
C PRO A 32 3.96 -21.13 3.47
N SER A 33 3.91 -22.41 3.87
CA SER A 33 2.66 -23.05 4.30
C SER A 33 2.14 -22.50 5.62
N ASP A 34 3.04 -22.18 6.57
CA ASP A 34 2.64 -21.51 7.82
C ASP A 34 2.05 -20.12 7.54
N LEU A 35 2.64 -19.36 6.61
CA LEU A 35 2.12 -18.06 6.19
C LEU A 35 0.74 -18.20 5.56
N GLN A 36 0.56 -19.12 4.61
CA GLN A 36 -0.73 -19.37 3.97
C GLN A 36 -1.81 -19.76 5.01
N ALA A 37 -1.48 -20.66 5.93
CA ALA A 37 -2.39 -21.06 7.00
C ALA A 37 -2.74 -19.88 7.92
N ALA A 38 -1.76 -19.07 8.31
CA ALA A 38 -1.98 -17.90 9.15
C ALA A 38 -2.84 -16.84 8.46
N LEU A 39 -2.67 -16.62 7.15
CA LEU A 39 -3.50 -15.72 6.35
C LEU A 39 -4.97 -16.18 6.30
N ARG A 40 -5.22 -17.48 6.07
CA ARG A 40 -6.57 -18.06 6.12
C ARG A 40 -7.20 -17.91 7.50
N GLN A 41 -6.47 -18.29 8.55
CA GLN A 41 -6.94 -18.13 9.93
C GLN A 41 -7.17 -16.67 10.32
N PHE A 42 -6.46 -15.73 9.68
CA PHE A 42 -6.64 -14.30 9.92
C PHE A 42 -7.91 -13.75 9.23
N GLY A 43 -8.57 -14.55 8.38
CA GLY A 43 -9.85 -14.21 7.75
C GLY A 43 -9.75 -13.80 6.29
N ILE A 44 -8.65 -14.15 5.61
CA ILE A 44 -8.54 -14.05 4.15
C ILE A 44 -9.11 -15.33 3.54
N ALA A 45 -10.07 -15.18 2.64
CA ALA A 45 -10.81 -16.26 2.02
C ALA A 45 -10.63 -16.25 0.50
N THR A 46 -10.93 -17.40 -0.11
CA THR A 46 -11.06 -17.53 -1.56
C THR A 46 -12.10 -16.54 -2.09
N GLY A 47 -11.77 -15.83 -3.18
CA GLY A 47 -12.63 -14.83 -3.78
C GLY A 47 -12.46 -13.41 -3.22
N ASP A 48 -11.65 -13.22 -2.16
CA ASP A 48 -11.38 -11.89 -1.62
C ASP A 48 -10.66 -11.00 -2.64
N VAL A 49 -10.97 -9.70 -2.61
CA VAL A 49 -10.15 -8.65 -3.22
C VAL A 49 -9.24 -8.08 -2.12
N LEU A 50 -7.93 -8.30 -2.26
CA LEU A 50 -6.96 -8.06 -1.20
C LEU A 50 -5.87 -7.08 -1.65
N MET A 51 -5.84 -5.89 -1.06
CA MET A 51 -4.71 -4.96 -1.18
C MET A 51 -3.63 -5.29 -0.15
N VAL A 52 -2.38 -5.37 -0.58
CA VAL A 52 -1.25 -5.75 0.29
C VAL A 52 -0.18 -4.67 0.34
N HIS A 53 0.20 -4.31 1.56
CA HIS A 53 1.40 -3.54 1.89
C HIS A 53 2.38 -4.44 2.63
N SER A 54 3.66 -4.41 2.28
CA SER A 54 4.63 -5.31 2.90
C SER A 54 6.05 -4.74 2.96
N SER A 55 6.85 -5.27 3.89
CA SER A 55 8.29 -5.05 3.94
C SER A 55 8.97 -6.41 4.14
N PHE A 56 9.69 -6.88 3.13
CA PHE A 56 10.37 -8.19 3.21
C PHE A 56 11.44 -8.23 4.32
N ASP A 57 12.02 -7.08 4.69
CA ASP A 57 12.94 -6.96 5.82
C ASP A 57 12.31 -7.36 7.17
N ALA A 58 10.98 -7.27 7.27
CA ALA A 58 10.22 -7.66 8.46
C ALA A 58 9.89 -9.17 8.52
N PHE A 59 10.11 -9.93 7.44
CA PHE A 59 9.93 -11.39 7.36
C PHE A 59 11.10 -12.13 8.03
N GLN A 60 11.54 -11.65 9.20
CA GLN A 60 12.60 -12.28 9.97
C GLN A 60 12.16 -13.68 10.37
N GLY A 61 12.95 -14.67 9.98
CA GLY A 61 12.69 -16.09 10.22
C GLY A 61 11.83 -16.80 9.18
N PHE A 62 11.38 -16.09 8.14
CA PHE A 62 10.73 -16.73 7.00
C PHE A 62 11.71 -17.64 6.24
N ARG A 63 11.30 -18.89 5.99
CA ARG A 63 12.08 -19.89 5.24
C ARG A 63 11.61 -19.96 3.79
N GLY A 64 11.56 -18.81 3.13
CA GLY A 64 11.16 -18.68 1.73
C GLY A 64 11.71 -17.39 1.12
N SER A 65 11.36 -17.19 -0.14
CA SER A 65 11.69 -16.03 -0.97
C SER A 65 10.50 -15.07 -1.08
N PRO A 66 10.69 -13.84 -1.61
CA PRO A 66 9.57 -12.97 -1.94
C PRO A 66 8.54 -13.62 -2.88
N ALA A 67 8.98 -14.51 -3.77
CA ALA A 67 8.09 -15.25 -4.66
C ALA A 67 7.19 -16.23 -3.87
N ASP A 68 7.71 -16.86 -2.81
CA ASP A 68 6.90 -17.73 -1.95
C ASP A 68 5.86 -16.94 -1.14
N VAL A 69 6.14 -15.67 -0.80
CA VAL A 69 5.14 -14.77 -0.19
C VAL A 69 4.02 -14.47 -1.18
N ILE A 70 4.36 -14.16 -2.43
CA ILE A 70 3.39 -13.90 -3.50
C ILE A 70 2.53 -15.15 -3.75
N ALA A 71 3.15 -16.31 -3.91
CA ALA A 71 2.43 -17.57 -4.10
C ALA A 71 1.49 -17.90 -2.92
N ALA A 72 1.92 -17.64 -1.68
CA ALA A 72 1.05 -17.82 -0.51
C ALA A 72 -0.15 -16.86 -0.53
N LEU A 73 0.03 -15.61 -0.97
CA LEU A 73 -1.06 -14.63 -1.12
C LEU A 73 -2.03 -15.03 -2.24
N GLU A 74 -1.52 -15.41 -3.40
CA GLU A 74 -2.30 -15.91 -4.54
C GLU A 74 -3.09 -17.17 -4.14
N ALA A 75 -2.49 -18.09 -3.38
CA ALA A 75 -3.14 -19.32 -2.94
C ALA A 75 -4.22 -19.14 -1.86
N VAL A 76 -4.22 -18.03 -1.11
CA VAL A 76 -5.32 -17.74 -0.17
C VAL A 76 -6.51 -17.06 -0.84
N VAL A 77 -6.27 -16.11 -1.75
CA VAL A 77 -7.36 -15.45 -2.50
C VAL A 77 -7.88 -16.32 -3.64
N ALA A 78 -7.05 -17.22 -4.16
CA ALA A 78 -7.28 -18.08 -5.31
C ALA A 78 -7.60 -17.29 -6.61
N PRO A 79 -7.64 -17.94 -7.79
CA PRO A 79 -7.92 -17.24 -9.05
C PRO A 79 -9.26 -16.50 -9.06
N GLU A 80 -10.25 -16.93 -8.26
CA GLU A 80 -11.56 -16.29 -8.14
C GLU A 80 -11.51 -14.90 -7.49
N GLY A 81 -10.48 -14.63 -6.68
CA GLY A 81 -10.26 -13.36 -6.01
C GLY A 81 -9.42 -12.38 -6.83
N ALA A 82 -8.88 -11.38 -6.15
CA ALA A 82 -7.89 -10.48 -6.71
C ALA A 82 -6.85 -10.05 -5.69
N LEU A 83 -5.58 -10.01 -6.09
CA LEU A 83 -4.47 -9.51 -5.29
C LEU A 83 -4.01 -8.18 -5.87
N ILE A 84 -4.02 -7.11 -5.07
CA ILE A 84 -3.65 -5.75 -5.45
C ILE A 84 -2.42 -5.31 -4.66
N MET A 85 -1.41 -4.77 -5.33
CA MET A 85 -0.28 -4.11 -4.66
C MET A 85 -0.02 -2.74 -5.29
N PRO A 86 0.03 -1.66 -4.50
CA PRO A 86 0.52 -0.38 -4.99
C PRO A 86 1.96 -0.48 -5.50
N THR A 87 2.21 0.13 -6.66
CA THR A 87 3.48 0.09 -7.38
C THR A 87 3.95 1.50 -7.77
N LEU A 88 3.82 2.46 -6.84
CA LEU A 88 4.21 3.85 -7.07
C LEU A 88 5.67 3.92 -7.53
N PRO A 89 6.00 4.72 -8.57
CA PRO A 89 7.33 4.77 -9.17
C PRO A 89 8.28 5.76 -8.47
N PHE A 90 7.89 6.31 -7.32
CA PHE A 90 8.66 7.31 -6.59
C PHE A 90 8.61 7.10 -5.07
N THR A 91 9.53 7.77 -4.39
CA THR A 91 9.46 8.05 -2.95
C THR A 91 9.35 9.56 -2.77
N GLY A 92 8.76 10.02 -1.66
CA GLY A 92 8.45 11.44 -1.47
C GLY A 92 7.08 11.79 -2.05
N SER A 93 6.95 12.94 -2.69
CA SER A 93 5.66 13.42 -3.19
C SER A 93 5.44 13.21 -4.70
N ALA A 94 4.17 13.07 -5.07
CA ALA A 94 3.78 13.00 -6.48
C ALA A 94 4.11 14.30 -7.25
N VAL A 95 4.08 15.45 -6.58
CA VAL A 95 4.41 16.75 -7.19
C VAL A 95 5.90 16.82 -7.55
N GLU A 96 6.79 16.46 -6.62
CA GLU A 96 8.24 16.41 -6.89
C GLU A 96 8.57 15.41 -7.99
N TYR A 97 7.91 14.24 -7.99
CA TYR A 97 8.04 13.27 -9.06
C TYR A 97 7.57 13.85 -10.40
N ALA A 98 6.42 14.52 -10.45
CA ALA A 98 5.91 15.16 -11.66
C ALA A 98 6.83 16.25 -12.19
N SER A 99 7.48 17.03 -11.32
CA SER A 99 8.42 18.09 -11.70
C SER A 99 9.68 17.56 -12.40
N GLN A 100 9.99 16.27 -12.28
CA GLN A 100 11.08 15.63 -13.01
C GLN A 100 10.68 15.25 -14.45
N ASP A 101 9.43 15.49 -14.84
CA ASP A 101 8.83 15.14 -16.13
C ASP A 101 9.11 13.68 -16.56
N PRO A 102 8.82 12.69 -15.70
CA PRO A 102 9.09 11.29 -16.01
C PRO A 102 8.13 10.78 -17.09
N ILE A 103 8.60 9.82 -17.89
CA ILE A 103 7.74 8.99 -18.74
C ILE A 103 7.45 7.71 -17.98
N PHE A 104 6.22 7.56 -17.50
CA PHE A 104 5.78 6.32 -16.86
C PHE A 104 5.51 5.25 -17.92
N ASP A 105 6.00 4.04 -17.68
CA ASP A 105 5.81 2.86 -18.51
C ASP A 105 5.49 1.70 -17.58
N ALA A 106 4.32 1.10 -17.73
CA ALA A 106 3.84 0.05 -16.85
C ALA A 106 4.77 -1.18 -16.83
N GLU A 107 5.43 -1.48 -17.95
CA GLU A 107 6.34 -2.62 -18.11
C GLU A 107 7.72 -2.33 -17.50
N SER A 108 8.32 -1.19 -17.86
CA SER A 108 9.72 -0.91 -17.52
C SER A 108 9.92 -0.11 -16.23
N THR A 109 8.99 0.77 -15.86
CA THR A 109 9.16 1.65 -14.68
C THR A 109 9.15 0.83 -13.39
N PRO A 110 10.18 0.89 -12.54
CA PRO A 110 10.22 0.11 -11.31
C PRO A 110 9.20 0.60 -10.27
N SER A 111 8.73 -0.30 -9.42
CA SER A 111 8.03 0.04 -8.19
C SER A 111 9.05 0.49 -7.14
N GLN A 112 8.74 1.57 -6.44
CA GLN A 112 9.49 2.04 -5.27
C GLN A 112 8.86 1.57 -3.94
N MET A 113 7.80 0.74 -4.00
CA MET A 113 7.03 0.29 -2.82
C MET A 113 7.60 -0.98 -2.15
N GLY A 114 8.80 -1.41 -2.53
CA GLY A 114 9.54 -2.50 -1.90
C GLY A 114 9.60 -3.79 -2.74
N LEU A 115 10.46 -4.71 -2.30
CA LEU A 115 10.87 -5.88 -3.08
C LEU A 115 9.72 -6.80 -3.51
N ILE A 116 8.75 -7.04 -2.62
CA ILE A 116 7.60 -7.90 -2.94
C ILE A 116 6.75 -7.26 -4.04
N THR A 117 6.53 -5.94 -4.01
CA THR A 117 5.74 -5.24 -5.04
C THR A 117 6.44 -5.25 -6.41
N GLU A 118 7.78 -5.11 -6.43
CA GLU A 118 8.57 -5.17 -7.66
C GLU A 118 8.63 -6.58 -8.25
N ALA A 119 8.73 -7.60 -7.40
CA ALA A 119 8.63 -8.99 -7.84
C ALA A 119 7.21 -9.29 -8.36
N PHE A 120 6.18 -8.87 -7.63
CA PHE A 120 4.78 -9.12 -7.97
C PHE A 120 4.39 -8.49 -9.30
N ARG A 121 4.74 -7.23 -9.59
CA ARG A 121 4.38 -6.60 -10.87
C ARG A 121 4.98 -7.30 -12.09
N ARG A 122 6.01 -8.14 -11.90
CA ARG A 122 6.70 -8.91 -12.94
C ARG A 122 6.27 -10.38 -12.96
N SER A 123 5.39 -10.80 -12.05
CA SER A 123 4.89 -12.17 -11.99
C SER A 123 3.95 -12.47 -13.18
N PRO A 124 3.88 -13.73 -13.64
CA PRO A 124 2.96 -14.13 -14.68
C PRO A 124 1.49 -13.82 -14.33
N GLY A 125 0.73 -13.31 -15.30
CA GLY A 125 -0.69 -13.00 -15.14
C GLY A 125 -0.99 -11.74 -14.32
N VAL A 126 0.02 -10.98 -13.91
CA VAL A 126 -0.15 -9.69 -13.22
C VAL A 126 -0.27 -8.56 -14.24
N LEU A 127 -1.33 -7.77 -14.11
CA LEU A 127 -1.54 -6.55 -14.88
C LEU A 127 -1.16 -5.34 -14.04
N ARG A 128 -0.61 -4.30 -14.67
CA ARG A 128 -0.31 -3.04 -13.98
C ARG A 128 -1.04 -1.87 -14.63
N SER A 129 -1.68 -1.05 -13.80
CA SER A 129 -2.41 0.12 -14.26
C SER A 129 -1.48 1.19 -14.79
N TRP A 130 -1.94 1.94 -15.79
CA TRP A 130 -1.15 2.94 -16.49
C TRP A 130 -1.15 4.32 -15.81
N HIS A 131 -1.49 4.37 -14.51
CA HIS A 131 -1.53 5.63 -13.79
C HIS A 131 -0.09 6.11 -13.46
N PRO A 132 0.35 7.29 -13.94
CA PRO A 132 1.75 7.72 -13.88
C PRO A 132 2.32 7.86 -12.47
N THR A 133 1.49 8.19 -11.47
CA THR A 133 1.95 8.34 -10.07
C THR A 133 1.50 7.20 -9.15
N HIS A 134 0.21 6.84 -9.12
CA HIS A 134 -0.36 5.89 -8.17
C HIS A 134 -0.68 4.51 -8.76
N SER A 135 0.11 4.04 -9.74
CA SER A 135 -0.10 2.73 -10.38
C SER A 135 -0.20 1.57 -9.38
N VAL A 136 -1.02 0.58 -9.70
CA VAL A 136 -1.16 -0.67 -8.95
C VAL A 136 -0.90 -1.87 -9.87
N ALA A 137 -0.32 -2.93 -9.30
CA ALA A 137 -0.25 -4.25 -9.90
C ALA A 137 -1.40 -5.11 -9.36
N ILE A 138 -2.03 -5.91 -10.23
CA ILE A 138 -3.22 -6.69 -9.91
C ILE A 138 -3.13 -8.08 -10.55
N TRP A 139 -3.44 -9.11 -9.77
CA TRP A 139 -3.58 -10.50 -10.21
C TRP A 139 -4.97 -11.04 -9.87
N GLY A 140 -5.44 -12.04 -10.62
CA GLY A 140 -6.68 -12.76 -10.36
C GLY A 140 -7.77 -12.46 -11.40
N LYS A 141 -8.93 -13.11 -11.26
CA LYS A 141 -10.03 -13.06 -12.25
C LYS A 141 -10.52 -11.65 -12.58
N ARG A 142 -10.41 -10.72 -11.63
CA ARG A 142 -10.84 -9.32 -11.79
C ARG A 142 -9.72 -8.36 -12.21
N ALA A 143 -8.53 -8.86 -12.56
CA ALA A 143 -7.39 -7.98 -12.82
C ALA A 143 -7.68 -6.95 -13.92
N GLU A 144 -8.30 -7.35 -15.04
CA GLU A 144 -8.64 -6.46 -16.14
C GLU A 144 -9.66 -5.38 -15.73
N GLU A 145 -10.74 -5.79 -15.06
CA GLU A 145 -11.77 -4.89 -14.51
C GLU A 145 -11.15 -3.87 -13.53
N LEU A 146 -10.31 -4.36 -12.61
CA LEU A 146 -9.74 -3.53 -11.56
C LEU A 146 -8.68 -2.58 -12.07
N VAL A 147 -7.98 -2.91 -13.16
CA VAL A 147 -6.87 -2.12 -13.69
C VAL A 147 -7.32 -1.08 -14.75
N SER A 148 -8.49 -1.28 -15.36
CA SER A 148 -8.95 -0.50 -16.51
C SER A 148 -9.04 1.00 -16.21
N ASP A 149 -8.82 1.84 -17.22
CA ASP A 149 -9.14 3.27 -17.19
C ASP A 149 -8.46 4.12 -16.11
N HIS A 150 -7.57 3.55 -15.30
CA HIS A 150 -6.90 4.28 -14.21
C HIS A 150 -6.13 5.50 -14.73
N HIS A 151 -5.59 5.44 -15.94
CA HIS A 151 -4.89 6.55 -16.59
C HIS A 151 -5.81 7.70 -17.06
N LEU A 152 -7.13 7.46 -17.12
CA LEU A 152 -8.14 8.45 -17.48
C LEU A 152 -8.66 9.22 -16.25
N ALA A 153 -8.38 8.73 -15.04
CA ALA A 153 -8.80 9.37 -13.81
C ALA A 153 -8.18 10.76 -13.66
N ARG A 154 -9.00 11.74 -13.24
CA ARG A 154 -8.55 13.13 -13.01
C ARG A 154 -7.77 13.31 -11.71
N THR A 155 -7.84 12.32 -10.82
CA THR A 155 -7.18 12.29 -9.53
C THR A 155 -6.62 10.89 -9.25
N PRO A 156 -5.56 10.74 -8.43
CA PRO A 156 -4.82 9.50 -8.40
C PRO A 156 -5.50 8.32 -7.71
N CYS A 157 -6.40 8.59 -6.76
CA CYS A 157 -7.06 7.59 -5.95
C CYS A 157 -8.57 7.85 -5.86
N GLY A 158 -9.20 8.39 -6.91
CA GLY A 158 -10.62 8.70 -6.92
C GLY A 158 -11.54 7.48 -7.09
N PRO A 159 -12.87 7.68 -7.17
CA PRO A 159 -13.86 6.60 -7.34
C PRO A 159 -13.63 5.72 -8.59
N ASP A 160 -13.20 6.33 -9.70
CA ASP A 160 -12.97 5.62 -10.97
C ASP A 160 -11.61 4.89 -11.03
N THR A 161 -10.91 4.79 -9.90
CA THR A 161 -9.58 4.17 -9.79
C THR A 161 -9.67 2.76 -9.18
N PRO A 162 -8.60 1.95 -9.27
CA PRO A 162 -8.53 0.67 -8.56
C PRO A 162 -8.77 0.80 -7.04
N TYR A 163 -8.51 1.97 -6.46
CA TYR A 163 -8.78 2.23 -5.05
C TYR A 163 -10.29 2.39 -4.79
N GLY A 164 -11.03 3.08 -5.67
CA GLY A 164 -12.50 3.13 -5.58
C GLY A 164 -13.13 1.77 -5.80
N ARG A 165 -12.64 0.99 -6.77
CA ARG A 165 -13.11 -0.39 -6.97
C ARG A 165 -12.82 -1.31 -5.78
N LEU A 166 -11.71 -1.11 -5.06
CA LEU A 166 -11.45 -1.81 -3.79
C LEU A 166 -12.54 -1.47 -2.76
N MET A 167 -12.97 -0.21 -2.67
CA MET A 167 -14.06 0.22 -1.79
C MET A 167 -15.39 -0.44 -2.18
N ASP A 168 -15.76 -0.38 -3.46
CA ASP A 168 -17.04 -0.91 -3.98
C ASP A 168 -17.16 -2.42 -3.75
N LEU A 169 -16.05 -3.14 -3.89
CA LEU A 169 -15.99 -4.59 -3.67
C LEU A 169 -15.79 -4.98 -2.20
N ARG A 170 -15.84 -4.00 -1.27
CA ARG A 170 -15.57 -4.17 0.17
C ARG A 170 -14.26 -4.94 0.41
N GLY A 171 -13.24 -4.60 -0.37
CA GLY A 171 -11.95 -5.28 -0.36
C GLY A 171 -11.21 -5.14 0.96
N LYS A 172 -10.29 -6.07 1.19
CA LYS A 172 -9.47 -6.15 2.41
C LYS A 172 -8.12 -5.48 2.19
N ILE A 173 -7.54 -4.93 3.26
CA ILE A 173 -6.24 -4.30 3.27
C ILE A 173 -5.36 -5.01 4.29
N LEU A 174 -4.31 -5.66 3.80
CA LEU A 174 -3.37 -6.45 4.59
C LEU A 174 -2.01 -5.74 4.68
N PHE A 175 -1.52 -5.60 5.90
CA PHE A 175 -0.19 -5.09 6.19
C PHE A 175 0.70 -6.21 6.71
N LEU A 176 1.79 -6.51 6.01
CA LEU A 176 2.76 -7.53 6.37
C LEU A 176 4.09 -6.88 6.78
N GLY A 177 4.27 -6.69 8.09
CA GLY A 177 5.51 -6.14 8.64
C GLY A 177 5.68 -4.63 8.44
N VAL A 178 4.63 -3.94 8.04
CA VAL A 178 4.58 -2.47 7.88
C VAL A 178 3.47 -1.88 8.76
N PRO A 179 3.61 -0.62 9.21
CA PRO A 179 2.55 0.07 9.95
C PRO A 179 1.39 0.46 9.02
N ALA A 180 0.20 0.67 9.59
CA ALA A 180 -0.97 1.14 8.81
C ALA A 180 -0.80 2.56 8.25
N SER A 181 0.21 3.31 8.68
CA SER A 181 0.57 4.61 8.06
C SER A 181 1.07 4.47 6.62
N THR A 182 1.41 3.26 6.15
CA THR A 182 1.77 3.01 4.74
C THR A 182 0.55 2.72 3.85
N MET A 183 -0.67 2.88 4.37
CA MET A 183 -1.91 2.54 3.67
C MET A 183 -2.17 3.49 2.50
N THR A 184 -1.87 3.05 1.27
CA THR A 184 -2.15 3.85 0.08
C THR A 184 -3.65 4.07 -0.11
N PHE A 185 -4.51 3.14 0.31
CA PHE A 185 -5.96 3.34 0.30
C PHE A 185 -6.43 4.56 1.11
N PHE A 186 -5.64 5.04 2.08
CA PHE A 186 -5.98 6.26 2.80
C PHE A 186 -6.10 7.47 1.86
N HIS A 187 -5.35 7.49 0.76
CA HIS A 187 -5.47 8.51 -0.27
C HIS A 187 -6.87 8.54 -0.91
N PHE A 188 -7.50 7.38 -1.14
CA PHE A 188 -8.89 7.34 -1.62
C PHE A 188 -9.85 7.99 -0.63
N VAL A 189 -9.64 7.73 0.67
CA VAL A 189 -10.44 8.34 1.73
C VAL A 189 -10.26 9.86 1.76
N GLU A 190 -9.03 10.36 1.61
CA GLU A 190 -8.76 11.80 1.54
C GLU A 190 -9.49 12.45 0.35
N GLU A 191 -9.44 11.83 -0.83
CA GLU A 191 -10.13 12.36 -2.01
C GLU A 191 -11.65 12.33 -1.86
N ALA A 192 -12.21 11.24 -1.36
CA ALA A 192 -13.65 11.10 -1.15
C ALA A 192 -14.19 12.11 -0.11
N LEU A 193 -13.38 12.48 0.88
CA LEU A 193 -13.71 13.47 1.89
C LEU A 193 -13.31 14.90 1.51
N GLU A 194 -12.64 15.12 0.36
CA GLU A 194 -12.24 16.45 -0.11
C GLU A 194 -13.39 17.48 -0.03
N PRO A 195 -14.61 17.19 -0.52
CA PRO A 195 -15.70 18.18 -0.50
C PRO A 195 -16.14 18.61 0.91
N GLN A 196 -15.79 17.83 1.94
CA GLN A 196 -16.19 18.03 3.32
C GLN A 196 -15.08 18.64 4.20
N THR A 197 -13.84 18.66 3.70
CA THR A 197 -12.70 19.18 4.46
C THR A 197 -12.35 20.62 4.05
N ARG A 198 -11.89 21.41 5.02
CA ARG A 198 -11.34 22.76 4.77
C ARG A 198 -9.88 22.73 4.35
N VAL A 199 -9.27 21.55 4.35
CA VAL A 199 -7.87 21.35 4.05
C VAL A 199 -7.73 20.93 2.58
N PRO A 200 -6.93 21.63 1.77
CA PRO A 200 -6.76 21.28 0.36
C PRO A 200 -6.05 19.94 0.21
N VAL A 201 -6.77 18.92 -0.24
CA VAL A 201 -6.25 17.56 -0.50
C VAL A 201 -5.22 17.56 -1.63
N PHE A 202 -5.46 18.36 -2.66
CA PHE A 202 -4.62 18.44 -3.84
C PHE A 202 -3.79 19.72 -3.89
N ALA A 203 -2.61 19.61 -4.51
CA ALA A 203 -1.83 20.75 -4.91
C ALA A 203 -2.59 21.63 -5.94
N PRO A 204 -2.29 22.93 -6.02
CA PRO A 204 -2.93 23.82 -7.00
C PRO A 204 -2.65 23.39 -8.45
N GLY A 205 -3.69 23.42 -9.28
CA GLY A 205 -3.59 23.16 -10.72
C GLY A 205 -3.64 21.69 -11.13
N GLU A 206 -3.48 21.47 -12.43
CA GLU A 206 -3.36 20.13 -13.04
C GLU A 206 -1.93 19.94 -13.54
N TYR A 207 -1.45 18.70 -13.41
CA TYR A 207 -0.12 18.29 -13.83
C TYR A 207 -0.24 17.41 -15.08
N ALA A 208 0.54 17.75 -16.10
CA ALA A 208 0.67 16.95 -17.32
C ALA A 208 1.74 15.88 -17.10
N LEU A 209 1.34 14.61 -17.16
CA LEU A 209 2.22 13.47 -16.91
C LEU A 209 2.25 12.56 -18.14
N ARG A 210 3.44 12.10 -18.52
CA ARG A 210 3.65 11.29 -19.72
C ARG A 210 3.55 9.81 -19.39
N VAL A 211 2.78 9.08 -20.19
CA VAL A 211 2.57 7.63 -20.06
C VAL A 211 2.88 6.99 -21.40
N ARG A 212 3.77 5.99 -21.42
CA ARG A 212 4.01 5.12 -22.56
C ARG A 212 3.00 3.99 -22.55
N THR A 213 2.28 3.84 -23.66
CA THR A 213 1.35 2.73 -23.89
C THR A 213 2.09 1.48 -24.38
N ALA A 214 1.39 0.34 -24.40
CA ALA A 214 1.93 -0.91 -24.93
C ALA A 214 2.35 -0.83 -26.42
N THR A 215 1.79 0.08 -27.21
CA THR A 215 2.20 0.30 -28.61
C THR A 215 3.42 1.21 -28.74
N GLY A 216 3.94 1.73 -27.63
CA GLY A 216 5.05 2.68 -27.59
C GLY A 216 4.64 4.16 -27.73
N GLU A 217 3.36 4.45 -27.99
CA GLU A 217 2.82 5.82 -28.04
C GLU A 217 2.96 6.50 -26.67
N ILE A 218 3.36 7.77 -26.66
CA ILE A 218 3.34 8.61 -25.46
C ILE A 218 2.04 9.39 -25.40
N ARG A 219 1.27 9.16 -24.34
CA ARG A 219 0.08 9.92 -23.99
C ARG A 219 0.36 10.87 -22.83
N VAL A 220 -0.40 11.95 -22.78
CA VAL A 220 -0.35 12.92 -21.68
C VAL A 220 -1.63 12.81 -20.88
N ALA A 221 -1.50 12.38 -19.62
CA ALA A 221 -2.59 12.42 -18.65
C ALA A 221 -2.51 13.74 -17.88
N LYS A 222 -3.63 14.46 -17.78
CA LYS A 222 -3.76 15.67 -16.96
C LYS A 222 -4.54 15.32 -15.70
N MET A 223 -3.93 15.56 -14.54
CA MET A 223 -4.55 15.21 -13.26
C MET A 223 -4.12 16.13 -12.12
N ARG A 224 -4.92 16.18 -11.08
CA ARG A 224 -4.56 16.81 -9.80
C ARG A 224 -3.66 15.85 -9.02
N LEU A 225 -2.72 16.37 -8.22
CA LEU A 225 -1.81 15.56 -7.40
C LEU A 225 -1.94 15.95 -5.93
N PHE A 226 -1.71 15.00 -5.01
CA PHE A 226 -1.79 15.26 -3.57
C PHE A 226 -0.87 16.40 -3.11
N ALA A 227 -1.37 17.23 -2.20
CA ALA A 227 -0.61 18.34 -1.64
C ALA A 227 0.54 17.85 -0.75
N LEU A 228 1.75 18.34 -1.01
CA LEU A 228 2.96 18.11 -0.21
C LEU A 228 2.75 18.37 1.29
N ARG A 229 2.01 19.43 1.61
CA ARG A 229 1.73 19.84 3.00
C ARG A 229 0.99 18.76 3.77
N LEU A 230 0.13 17.97 3.14
CA LEU A 230 -0.60 16.92 3.83
C LEU A 230 0.29 15.74 4.18
N ALA A 231 1.22 15.37 3.31
CA ALA A 231 2.11 14.23 3.54
C ALA A 231 2.93 14.35 4.83
N GLY A 232 3.35 15.56 5.20
CA GLY A 232 4.12 15.82 6.42
C GLY A 232 3.29 15.91 7.71
N HIS A 233 1.97 16.08 7.60
CA HIS A 233 1.07 16.32 8.73
C HIS A 233 0.07 15.17 8.95
N ARG A 234 0.17 14.05 8.24
CA ARG A 234 -0.74 12.91 8.44
C ARG A 234 -0.59 12.32 9.84
N ASP A 235 -1.69 12.31 10.58
CA ASP A 235 -1.81 11.58 11.84
C ASP A 235 -2.88 10.49 11.72
N GLY A 236 -2.41 9.24 11.69
CA GLY A 236 -3.29 8.07 11.66
C GLY A 236 -3.86 7.68 13.02
N ALA A 237 -3.43 8.29 14.12
CA ALA A 237 -3.85 7.89 15.47
C ALA A 237 -5.37 7.98 15.69
N PRO A 238 -6.09 9.04 15.27
CA PRO A 238 -7.55 9.11 15.42
C PRO A 238 -8.26 7.98 14.69
N LEU A 239 -7.87 7.72 13.44
CA LEU A 239 -8.44 6.63 12.64
C LEU A 239 -8.19 5.26 13.28
N ILE A 240 -6.96 4.99 13.71
CA ILE A 240 -6.60 3.73 14.36
C ILE A 240 -7.38 3.56 15.68
N ALA A 241 -7.54 4.63 16.46
CA ALA A 241 -8.31 4.59 17.70
C ALA A 241 -9.80 4.28 17.42
N GLU A 242 -10.39 4.92 16.41
CA GLU A 242 -11.77 4.68 16.01
C GLU A 242 -11.98 3.24 15.51
N LEU A 243 -11.08 2.74 14.64
CA LEU A 243 -11.12 1.36 14.15
C LEU A 243 -11.01 0.33 15.29
N LYS A 244 -10.16 0.60 16.29
CA LYS A 244 -10.05 -0.25 17.49
C LYS A 244 -11.31 -0.19 18.34
N ARG A 245 -11.87 1.00 18.56
CA ARG A 245 -13.11 1.20 19.33
C ARG A 245 -14.28 0.41 18.74
N ARG A 246 -14.33 0.27 17.41
CA ARG A 246 -15.36 -0.49 16.68
C ARG A 246 -15.07 -1.98 16.53
N GLY A 247 -13.88 -2.45 16.94
CA GLY A 247 -13.48 -3.84 16.75
C GLY A 247 -13.06 -4.20 15.31
N TRP A 248 -12.91 -3.21 14.43
CA TRP A 248 -12.51 -3.39 13.03
C TRP A 248 -10.99 -3.44 12.83
N TRP A 249 -10.22 -3.13 13.88
CA TRP A 249 -8.77 -3.28 13.89
C TRP A 249 -8.35 -4.71 14.24
N ARG A 250 -7.99 -5.53 13.24
CA ARG A 250 -7.52 -6.90 13.46
C ARG A 250 -6.00 -6.96 13.35
N LYS A 251 -5.34 -7.56 14.35
CA LYS A 251 -3.88 -7.70 14.41
C LYS A 251 -3.48 -9.10 14.84
N ARG A 252 -2.53 -9.70 14.13
CA ARG A 252 -1.95 -11.01 14.46
C ARG A 252 -0.43 -11.01 14.24
N ARG A 253 0.21 -12.11 14.62
CA ARG A 253 1.64 -12.32 14.40
C ARG A 253 1.89 -13.78 14.00
N ILE A 254 2.84 -13.97 13.09
CA ILE A 254 3.43 -15.27 12.76
C ILE A 254 4.94 -15.12 12.91
N GLY A 255 5.56 -15.96 13.76
CA GLY A 255 6.95 -15.73 14.19
C GLY A 255 7.12 -14.32 14.78
N ARG A 256 7.92 -13.46 14.12
CA ARG A 256 8.01 -12.02 14.47
C ARG A 256 7.27 -11.09 13.49
N LEU A 257 6.79 -11.60 12.38
CA LEU A 257 6.06 -10.83 11.37
C LEU A 257 4.71 -10.38 11.94
N GLN A 258 4.54 -9.07 12.09
CA GLN A 258 3.27 -8.48 12.47
C GLN A 258 2.36 -8.40 11.24
N MET A 259 1.09 -8.78 11.42
CA MET A 259 0.06 -8.66 10.40
C MET A 259 -1.09 -7.78 10.93
N ILE A 260 -1.58 -6.87 10.10
CA ILE A 260 -2.80 -6.09 10.36
C ILE A 260 -3.74 -6.32 9.18
N LEU A 261 -5.02 -6.54 9.45
CA LEU A 261 -6.05 -6.72 8.44
C LEU A 261 -7.20 -5.76 8.73
N LEU A 262 -7.58 -4.99 7.72
CA LEU A 262 -8.68 -4.02 7.73
C LEU A 262 -9.58 -4.28 6.52
N GLU A 263 -10.80 -3.75 6.54
CA GLU A 263 -11.67 -3.66 5.36
C GLU A 263 -11.70 -2.22 4.85
N ALA A 264 -11.68 -2.04 3.53
CA ALA A 264 -11.72 -0.73 2.87
C ALA A 264 -12.95 0.08 3.32
N HIS A 265 -14.10 -0.59 3.40
CA HIS A 265 -15.34 0.00 3.89
C HIS A 265 -15.23 0.54 5.31
N ASP A 266 -14.71 -0.27 6.24
CA ASP A 266 -14.55 0.10 7.65
C ASP A 266 -13.61 1.30 7.83
N VAL A 267 -12.53 1.34 7.04
CA VAL A 267 -11.58 2.46 7.03
C VAL A 267 -12.27 3.75 6.57
N TYR A 268 -13.01 3.69 5.45
CA TYR A 268 -13.74 4.84 4.93
C TYR A 268 -14.83 5.32 5.90
N GLU A 269 -15.60 4.39 6.48
CA GLU A 269 -16.68 4.71 7.41
C GLU A 269 -16.14 5.36 8.69
N ALA A 270 -15.09 4.79 9.28
CA ALA A 270 -14.45 5.34 10.46
C ALA A 270 -13.88 6.76 10.20
N ALA A 271 -13.23 6.97 9.05
CA ALA A 271 -12.71 8.28 8.67
C ALA A 271 -13.82 9.29 8.39
N SER A 272 -14.89 8.89 7.71
CA SER A 272 -16.07 9.72 7.45
C SER A 272 -16.74 10.16 8.76
N ASP A 273 -16.84 9.26 9.74
CA ASP A 273 -17.40 9.58 11.06
C ASP A 273 -16.52 10.49 11.89
N LEU A 274 -15.19 10.37 11.76
CA LEU A 274 -14.26 11.33 12.35
C LEU A 274 -14.43 12.71 11.70
N ALA A 275 -14.48 12.77 10.37
CA ALA A 275 -14.67 14.02 9.63
C ALA A 275 -15.99 14.72 9.99
N ARG A 276 -17.10 13.98 10.12
CA ARG A 276 -18.40 14.51 10.60
C ARG A 276 -18.34 15.09 12.01
N ARG A 277 -17.42 14.60 12.85
CA ARG A 277 -17.14 15.12 14.20
C ARG A 277 -16.10 16.24 14.22
N GLY A 278 -15.62 16.69 13.05
CA GLY A 278 -14.57 17.69 12.93
C GLY A 278 -13.16 17.19 13.26
N VAL A 279 -12.96 15.87 13.40
CA VAL A 279 -11.66 15.26 13.64
C VAL A 279 -11.06 14.87 12.29
N LEU A 280 -10.01 15.56 11.87
CA LEU A 280 -9.25 15.21 10.67
C LEU A 280 -8.06 14.34 11.07
N CYS A 281 -7.65 13.43 10.18
CA CYS A 281 -6.44 12.62 10.35
C CYS A 281 -5.17 13.40 9.95
N TYR A 282 -5.12 14.68 10.33
CA TYR A 282 -4.00 15.57 10.10
C TYR A 282 -3.70 16.31 11.41
N ASP A 283 -2.43 16.34 11.78
CA ASP A 283 -1.90 17.11 12.89
C ASP A 283 -1.25 18.39 12.35
N PHE A 284 -1.96 19.52 12.47
CA PHE A 284 -1.46 20.86 12.12
C PHE A 284 -0.94 21.62 13.33
N CYS A 285 -0.82 20.97 14.50
CA CYS A 285 -0.32 21.58 15.73
C CYS A 285 1.20 21.83 15.71
#